data_AF-A0A1J1LPX0-F1
#
_entry.id   AF-A0A1J1LPX0-F1
#
_cell.length_a   1.000
_cell.length_b   1.000
_cell.length_c   1.000
_cell.angle_alpha   90.00
_cell.angle_beta   90.00
_cell.angle_gamma   90.00
#
_symmetry.space_group_name_H-M   'P 1'
#
loop_
_entity.id
_entity.type
_entity.pdbx_description
1 polymer ?
#
loop_
_entity_poly.entity_id
_entity_poly.type
_entity_poly.pdbx_seq_one_letter_code
_entity_poly.pdbx_strand_id
1 'polypeptide(L)'
;MEDSFRKKLTEQAKLIAKFQELEQKEREWLFPLLSKGVRNTLELLDLISDRPLTFEEIATELDIHPTTVTQKLNALVAGGYPLALTDKTAFAETGRPRKLARKSVDIKAKLMELIKELED
;
A
#
# COMPACT_ATOMS: atom_id res chain seq x y z
N MET A 1 3.17 -19.40 -11.24
CA MET A 1 3.60 -17.96 -11.21
C MET A 1 3.32 -17.29 -9.85
N GLU A 2 2.28 -17.68 -9.11
CA GLU A 2 1.93 -17.09 -7.79
C GLU A 2 2.97 -17.29 -6.67
N ASP A 3 3.67 -18.43 -6.62
CA ASP A 3 4.64 -18.70 -5.54
C ASP A 3 5.85 -17.75 -5.53
N SER A 4 6.28 -17.28 -6.71
CA SER A 4 7.42 -16.36 -6.80
C SER A 4 7.09 -15.01 -6.16
N PHE A 5 5.85 -14.54 -6.28
CA PHE A 5 5.42 -13.26 -5.71
C PHE A 5 5.34 -13.33 -4.19
N ARG A 6 4.70 -14.37 -3.63
CA ARG A 6 4.58 -14.55 -2.17
C ARG A 6 5.95 -14.64 -1.52
N LYS A 7 6.85 -15.47 -2.08
CA LYS A 7 8.22 -15.62 -1.57
C LYS A 7 8.99 -14.29 -1.60
N LYS A 8 8.92 -13.56 -2.72
CA LYS A 8 9.55 -12.22 -2.83
C LYS A 8 8.98 -11.24 -1.81
N LEU A 9 7.67 -11.25 -1.59
CA LEU A 9 7.02 -10.32 -0.64
C LEU A 9 7.44 -10.62 0.80
N THR A 10 7.51 -11.89 1.17
CA THR A 10 8.02 -12.35 2.47
C THR A 10 9.47 -11.91 2.69
N GLU A 11 10.34 -12.07 1.68
CA GLU A 11 11.73 -11.59 1.73
C GLU A 11 11.82 -10.06 1.83
N GLN A 12 10.89 -9.35 1.18
CA GLN A 12 10.83 -7.88 1.16
C GLN A 12 10.16 -7.26 2.38
N ALA A 13 9.42 -8.03 3.19
CA ALA A 13 8.66 -7.51 4.33
C ALA A 13 9.53 -6.65 5.29
N LYS A 14 10.76 -7.09 5.58
CA LYS A 14 11.72 -6.35 6.40
C LYS A 14 12.20 -5.04 5.74
N LEU A 15 12.36 -5.05 4.42
CA LEU A 15 12.75 -3.84 3.67
C LEU A 15 11.58 -2.85 3.61
N ILE A 16 10.35 -3.33 3.53
CA ILE A 16 9.13 -2.51 3.58
C ILE A 16 9.00 -1.86 4.96
N ALA A 17 9.24 -2.59 6.05
CA ALA A 17 9.25 -2.03 7.40
C ALA A 17 10.31 -0.92 7.53
N LYS A 18 11.55 -1.18 7.09
CA LYS A 18 12.62 -0.16 7.06
C LYS A 18 12.27 1.05 6.20
N PHE A 19 11.61 0.85 5.05
CA PHE A 19 11.17 1.94 4.20
C PHE A 19 10.20 2.87 4.92
N GLN A 20 9.31 2.34 5.78
CA GLN A 20 8.37 3.16 6.53
C GLN A 20 9.02 3.95 7.67
N GLU A 21 10.18 3.53 8.16
CA GLU A 21 10.97 4.25 9.18
C GLU A 21 11.64 5.51 8.61
N LEU A 22 11.89 5.56 7.29
CA LEU A 22 12.50 6.71 6.60
C LEU A 22 11.71 8.00 6.81
N GLU A 23 12.37 9.15 6.61
CA GLU A 23 11.69 10.43 6.64
C GLU A 23 10.68 10.55 5.50
N GLN A 24 9.60 11.31 5.71
CA GLN A 24 8.54 11.46 4.72
C GLN A 24 9.07 11.92 3.35
N LYS A 25 9.99 12.89 3.32
CA LYS A 25 10.59 13.39 2.08
C LYS A 25 11.36 12.31 1.32
N GLU A 26 12.09 11.46 2.04
CA GLU A 26 12.84 10.36 1.45
C GLU A 26 11.89 9.29 0.89
N ARG A 27 10.80 8.98 1.61
CA ARG A 27 9.77 8.05 1.13
C ARG A 27 9.10 8.56 -0.14
N GLU A 28 8.69 9.82 -0.18
CA GLU A 28 8.05 10.43 -1.35
C GLU A 28 8.97 10.39 -2.59
N TRP A 29 10.27 10.64 -2.40
CA TRP A 29 11.25 10.59 -3.47
C TRP A 29 11.50 9.17 -3.99
N LEU A 30 11.58 8.18 -3.10
CA LEU A 30 11.86 6.79 -3.46
C LEU A 30 10.63 6.03 -3.94
N PHE A 31 9.42 6.40 -3.49
CA PHE A 31 8.16 5.72 -3.82
C PHE A 31 7.96 5.46 -5.32
N PRO A 32 8.14 6.42 -6.26
CA PRO A 32 7.95 6.18 -7.69
C PRO A 32 8.96 5.17 -8.29
N LEU A 33 10.11 4.96 -7.64
CA LEU A 33 11.13 4.00 -8.07
C LEU A 33 10.82 2.56 -7.64
N LEU A 34 9.84 2.38 -6.74
CA LEU A 34 9.45 1.06 -6.25
C LEU A 34 8.64 0.28 -7.30
N SER A 35 8.84 -1.05 -7.30
CA SER A 35 8.04 -1.94 -8.13
C SER A 35 6.54 -1.79 -7.81
N LYS A 36 5.67 -2.02 -8.81
CA LYS A 36 4.21 -1.93 -8.64
C LYS A 36 3.71 -2.81 -7.48
N GLY A 37 4.30 -4.00 -7.31
CA GLY A 37 3.95 -4.91 -6.21
C GLY A 37 4.23 -4.33 -4.83
N VAL A 38 5.38 -3.67 -4.66
CA VAL A 38 5.76 -3.01 -3.40
C VAL A 38 4.90 -1.78 -3.14
N ARG A 39 4.65 -0.94 -4.16
CA ARG A 39 3.75 0.23 -4.03
C ARG A 39 2.34 -0.18 -3.59
N ASN A 40 1.74 -1.16 -4.26
CA ASN A 40 0.41 -1.66 -3.87
C ASN A 40 0.40 -2.30 -2.48
N THR A 41 1.55 -2.74 -1.96
CA THR A 41 1.66 -3.29 -0.61
C THR A 41 1.76 -2.15 0.41
N LEU A 42 2.52 -1.10 0.13
CA LEU A 42 2.58 0.10 0.95
C LEU A 42 1.22 0.77 1.05
N GLU A 43 0.50 0.93 -0.06
CA GLU A 43 -0.85 1.50 -0.06
C GLU A 43 -1.84 0.67 0.76
N LEU A 44 -1.72 -0.66 0.70
CA LEU A 44 -2.50 -1.56 1.55
C LEU A 44 -2.19 -1.34 3.03
N LEU A 45 -0.91 -1.23 3.39
CA LEU A 45 -0.46 -0.98 4.75
C LEU A 45 -0.96 0.37 5.26
N ASP A 46 -0.94 1.41 4.42
CA ASP A 46 -1.46 2.73 4.75
C ASP A 46 -2.96 2.66 5.07
N LEU A 47 -3.76 1.92 4.28
CA LEU A 47 -5.20 1.76 4.53
C LEU A 47 -5.52 1.14 5.89
N ILE A 48 -4.75 0.13 6.30
CA ILE A 48 -4.99 -0.59 7.56
C ILE A 48 -4.23 0.02 8.76
N SER A 49 -3.46 1.09 8.53
CA SER A 49 -2.74 1.80 9.59
C SER A 49 -3.65 2.77 10.37
N ASP A 50 -4.63 3.37 9.70
CA ASP A 50 -5.54 4.35 10.30
C ASP A 50 -6.65 3.68 11.13
N ARG A 51 -7.16 2.54 10.65
CA ARG A 51 -8.22 1.77 11.30
C ARG A 51 -8.16 0.30 10.86
N PRO A 52 -8.66 -0.64 11.68
CA PRO A 52 -8.89 -2.00 11.23
C PRO A 52 -9.86 -2.01 10.04
N LEU A 53 -9.53 -2.77 8.99
CA LEU A 53 -10.39 -2.97 7.83
C LEU A 53 -10.58 -4.46 7.56
N THR A 54 -11.72 -4.81 6.99
CA THR A 54 -11.99 -6.17 6.50
C THR A 54 -11.24 -6.44 5.20
N PHE A 55 -11.01 -7.71 4.88
CA PHE A 55 -10.37 -8.09 3.60
C PHE A 55 -11.22 -7.65 2.40
N GLU A 56 -12.55 -7.65 2.51
CA GLU A 56 -13.44 -7.14 1.47
C GLU A 56 -13.30 -5.62 1.28
N GLU A 57 -13.25 -4.84 2.37
CA GLU A 57 -13.06 -3.38 2.28
C GLU A 57 -11.71 -3.03 1.64
N ILE A 58 -10.63 -3.71 2.03
CA ILE A 58 -9.30 -3.50 1.44
C ILE A 58 -9.30 -3.86 -0.05
N ALA A 59 -10.00 -4.94 -0.42
CA ALA A 59 -10.13 -5.38 -1.81
C ALA A 59 -10.85 -4.34 -2.66
N THR A 60 -11.95 -3.78 -2.15
CA THR A 60 -12.70 -2.70 -2.80
C THR A 60 -11.85 -1.44 -2.95
N GLU A 61 -11.15 -1.01 -1.90
CA GLU A 61 -10.41 0.26 -1.91
C GLU A 61 -9.17 0.24 -2.80
N LEU A 62 -8.59 -0.95 -3.02
CA LEU A 62 -7.41 -1.17 -3.86
C LEU A 62 -7.75 -1.73 -5.25
N ASP A 63 -9.03 -1.98 -5.53
CA ASP A 63 -9.50 -2.63 -6.77
C ASP A 63 -8.76 -3.94 -7.09
N ILE A 64 -8.67 -4.84 -6.09
CA ILE A 64 -8.04 -6.16 -6.21
C ILE A 64 -8.92 -7.25 -5.62
N HIS A 65 -8.72 -8.50 -6.06
CA HIS A 65 -9.48 -9.64 -5.54
C HIS A 65 -9.21 -9.87 -4.04
N PRO A 66 -10.22 -10.19 -3.20
CA PRO A 66 -10.05 -10.45 -1.77
C PRO A 66 -9.00 -11.51 -1.46
N THR A 67 -8.95 -12.58 -2.24
CA THR A 67 -7.89 -13.60 -2.14
C THR A 67 -6.48 -13.01 -2.25
N THR A 68 -6.28 -12.03 -3.12
CA THR A 68 -4.99 -11.35 -3.28
C THR A 68 -4.62 -10.56 -2.02
N VAL A 69 -5.59 -9.92 -1.37
CA VAL A 69 -5.41 -9.22 -0.09
C VAL A 69 -4.94 -10.21 0.97
N THR A 70 -5.66 -11.32 1.14
CA THR A 70 -5.32 -12.37 2.10
C THR A 70 -3.92 -12.94 1.86
N GLN A 71 -3.58 -13.23 0.60
CA GLN A 71 -2.24 -13.71 0.25
C GLN A 71 -1.14 -12.72 0.62
N LYS A 72 -1.34 -11.42 0.37
CA LYS A 72 -0.37 -10.37 0.70
C LYS A 72 -0.18 -10.22 2.20
N LEU A 73 -1.29 -10.13 2.96
CA LEU A 73 -1.26 -10.00 4.41
C LEU A 73 -0.56 -11.18 5.08
N ASN A 74 -0.90 -12.40 4.66
CA ASN A 74 -0.24 -13.61 5.16
C ASN A 74 1.25 -13.65 4.82
N ALA A 75 1.63 -13.23 3.61
CA ALA A 75 3.04 -13.16 3.20
C ALA A 75 3.84 -12.12 4.02
N LEU A 76 3.22 -11.00 4.39
CA LEU A 76 3.82 -9.97 5.24
C LEU A 76 4.01 -10.46 6.68
N VAL A 77 2.99 -11.11 7.26
CA VAL A 77 3.10 -11.72 8.59
C VAL A 77 4.17 -12.80 8.61
N ALA A 78 4.18 -13.69 7.60
CA ALA A 78 5.23 -14.70 7.46
C ALA A 78 6.63 -14.08 7.30
N GLY A 79 6.72 -12.90 6.70
CA GLY A 79 7.95 -12.12 6.56
C GLY A 79 8.39 -11.38 7.82
N GLY A 80 7.60 -11.46 8.90
CA GLY A 80 7.88 -10.81 10.18
C GLY A 80 7.49 -9.34 10.23
N TYR A 81 6.57 -8.89 9.37
CA TYR A 81 6.01 -7.54 9.47
C TYR A 81 5.02 -7.47 10.65
N PRO A 82 5.06 -6.41 11.48
CA PRO A 82 4.15 -6.26 12.63
C PRO A 82 2.71 -5.91 12.17
N LEU A 83 1.93 -6.94 11.82
CA LEU A 83 0.49 -6.86 11.55
C LEU A 83 -0.29 -7.67 12.58
N ALA A 84 -1.42 -7.14 13.01
CA ALA A 84 -2.46 -7.88 13.69
C ALA A 84 -3.50 -8.34 12.66
N LEU A 85 -3.64 -9.66 12.49
CA LEU A 85 -4.66 -10.28 11.65
C LEU A 85 -5.68 -11.00 12.54
N THR A 86 -6.96 -10.83 12.24
CA THR A 86 -8.04 -11.69 12.73
C THR A 86 -8.59 -12.52 11.57
N ASP A 87 -9.64 -13.31 11.81
CA ASP A 87 -10.31 -14.12 10.78
C ASP A 87 -10.83 -13.28 9.60
N LYS A 88 -11.12 -11.99 9.82
CA LYS A 88 -11.74 -11.11 8.81
C LYS A 88 -11.09 -9.74 8.66
N THR A 89 -10.35 -9.28 9.66
CA THR A 89 -9.79 -7.92 9.68
C THR A 89 -8.27 -7.93 9.73
N ALA A 90 -7.68 -6.87 9.16
CA ALA A 90 -6.27 -6.57 9.29
C ALA A 90 -6.07 -5.19 9.91
N PHE A 91 -5.05 -5.08 10.74
CA PHE A 91 -4.60 -3.83 11.33
C PHE A 91 -3.07 -3.81 11.37
N ALA A 92 -2.46 -2.72 10.89
CA ALA A 92 -1.01 -2.54 10.98
C ALA A 92 -0.68 -1.78 12.27
N GLU A 93 0.05 -2.42 13.19
CA GLU A 93 0.54 -1.79 14.43
C GLU A 93 1.72 -0.82 14.19
N THR A 94 1.86 -0.32 12.97
CA THR A 94 2.96 0.57 12.61
C THR A 94 2.84 1.87 13.38
N GLY A 95 3.75 2.08 14.34
CA GLY A 95 3.77 3.21 15.26
C GLY A 95 4.11 4.58 14.66
N ARG A 96 3.62 4.93 13.45
CA ARG A 96 3.75 6.31 12.93
C ARG A 96 2.42 6.95 12.54
N PRO A 97 2.28 8.27 12.78
CA PRO A 97 1.00 8.94 12.89
C PRO A 97 0.45 9.44 11.55
N ARG A 98 -0.86 9.27 11.41
CA ARG A 98 -1.85 9.99 10.59
C ARG A 98 -1.60 10.05 9.08
N LYS A 99 -2.56 9.43 8.36
CA LYS A 99 -3.04 9.80 7.03
C LYS A 99 -2.01 10.43 6.13
N LEU A 100 -1.51 9.62 5.20
CA LEU A 100 -1.40 10.10 3.83
C LEU A 100 -2.79 10.63 3.45
N ALA A 101 -2.99 11.93 3.60
CA ALA A 101 -4.02 12.63 2.88
C ALA A 101 -3.66 12.43 1.41
N ARG A 102 -4.15 11.35 0.80
CA ARG A 102 -4.42 11.31 -0.63
C ARG A 102 -5.36 12.48 -0.85
N LYS A 103 -4.80 13.67 -1.12
CA LYS A 103 -5.44 14.55 -2.08
C LYS A 103 -5.55 13.65 -3.30
N SER A 104 -6.75 13.13 -3.56
CA SER A 104 -7.15 12.66 -4.86
C SER A 104 -7.05 13.87 -5.79
N VAL A 105 -5.83 14.28 -6.09
CA VAL A 105 -5.59 15.12 -7.24
C VAL A 105 -5.88 14.14 -8.36
N ASP A 106 -7.06 14.27 -8.95
CA ASP A 106 -7.33 13.65 -10.23
C ASP A 106 -6.37 14.31 -11.22
N ILE A 107 -5.13 13.80 -11.25
CA ILE A 107 -4.03 14.31 -12.07
C ILE A 107 -4.47 14.28 -13.54
N LYS A 108 -5.36 13.35 -13.90
CA LYS A 108 -5.95 13.24 -15.23
C LYS A 108 -6.92 14.41 -15.51
N ALA A 109 -7.79 14.76 -14.56
CA ALA A 109 -8.66 15.93 -14.70
C ALA A 109 -7.85 17.23 -14.81
N LYS A 110 -6.83 17.41 -13.95
CA LYS A 110 -5.93 18.57 -14.04
C LYS A 110 -5.11 18.62 -15.33
N LEU A 111 -4.64 17.48 -15.83
CA LEU A 111 -3.95 17.44 -17.12
C LEU A 111 -4.89 17.81 -18.27
N MET A 112 -6.14 17.35 -18.23
CA MET A 112 -7.12 17.66 -19.26
C MET A 112 -7.53 19.14 -19.26
N GLU A 113 -7.64 19.76 -18.09
CA GLU A 113 -7.84 21.22 -17.99
C GLU A 113 -6.65 22.00 -18.57
N LEU A 114 -5.42 21.59 -18.24
CA LEU A 114 -4.20 22.28 -18.71
C LEU A 114 -3.98 22.14 -20.23
N ILE A 115 -4.35 21.00 -20.82
CA ILE A 115 -4.28 20.80 -22.27
C ILE A 115 -5.29 21.71 -22.96
N LYS A 116 -6.50 21.85 -22.39
CA LYS A 116 -7.54 22.70 -22.95
C LYS A 116 -7.17 24.19 -22.91
N GLU A 117 -6.51 24.65 -21.84
CA GLU A 117 -5.99 26.03 -21.73
C GLU A 117 -4.84 26.36 -22.70
N LEU A 118 -4.17 25.34 -23.26
CA LEU A 118 -3.09 25.53 -24.25
C LEU A 118 -3.58 25.44 -25.70
N GLU A 119 -4.82 25.00 -25.91
CA GLU A 119 -5.46 24.89 -27.24
C GLU A 119 -6.41 26.06 -27.56
N ASP A 120 -6.70 26.94 -26.58
CA ASP A 120 -7.39 28.23 -26.74
C ASP A 120 -6.39 29.39 -26.89
#